data_AF-A0AAV8A797-F1
#
_entry.id   AF-A0AAV8A797-F1
#
_cell.length_a   1.000
_cell.length_b   1.000
_cell.length_c   1.000
_cell.angle_alpha   90.00
_cell.angle_beta   90.00
_cell.angle_gamma   90.00
#
_symmetry.space_group_name_H-M   'P 1'
#
loop_
_entity.id
_entity.type
_entity.pdbx_description
1 polymer ?
#
loop_
_entity_poly.entity_id
_entity_poly.type
_entity_poly.pdbx_seq_one_letter_code
_entity_poly.pdbx_strand_id
1 'polypeptide(L)'
;MNLKEISYKTKISDLEDAITIILTKTKFGKKQKNIPINLIFALDVSYSMYGVNLESAKRAISILLDKVWIFFNISVQLFVYSNDAEEIALPRKLKQAKRVVSEIRAQCSTNFISIFKLINKTISQMKRKQDICIIFLTDGEDTSDCSEGKPLLHRAMNKLYNTLQKQGTCSEVHSIGFTSNHDAVLMNEIAQIGTNQGTFSYVPNSEKIESTILNISTMIKNGSSILGKFKVNSKFNQNINFIQIDKEKKLQIENLCEEEKEEEEQEKKKIKL
;
A
#
# COMPACT_ATOMS: atom_id res chain seq x y z
N MET A 1 -24.62 8.66 -3.56
CA MET A 1 -23.55 7.65 -3.67
C MET A 1 -24.14 6.51 -4.49
N ASN A 2 -23.77 6.37 -5.76
CA ASN A 2 -24.32 5.29 -6.59
C ASN A 2 -23.45 4.05 -6.38
N LEU A 3 -23.89 3.19 -5.48
CA LEU A 3 -23.36 1.84 -5.32
C LEU A 3 -23.92 1.01 -6.47
N LYS A 4 -23.05 0.28 -7.18
CA LYS A 4 -23.49 -0.74 -8.13
C LYS A 4 -22.94 -2.07 -7.65
N GLU A 5 -23.79 -2.85 -7.02
CA GLU A 5 -23.45 -4.22 -6.63
C GLU A 5 -23.45 -5.09 -7.89
N ILE A 6 -22.35 -5.80 -8.14
CA ILE A 6 -22.24 -6.75 -9.23
C ILE A 6 -21.87 -8.09 -8.60
N SER A 7 -22.85 -8.97 -8.42
CA SER A 7 -22.60 -10.33 -7.94
C SER A 7 -22.17 -11.22 -9.11
N TYR A 8 -21.08 -11.97 -8.94
CA TYR A 8 -20.62 -12.95 -9.93
C TYR A 8 -20.50 -14.32 -9.26
N LYS A 9 -21.32 -15.29 -9.68
CA LYS A 9 -21.17 -16.68 -9.25
C LYS A 9 -20.23 -17.39 -10.21
N THR A 10 -19.16 -17.99 -9.71
CA THR A 10 -18.24 -18.80 -10.50
C THR A 10 -18.03 -20.14 -9.83
N LYS A 11 -18.04 -21.23 -10.60
CA LYS A 11 -17.71 -22.56 -10.09
C LYS A 11 -16.18 -22.68 -10.06
N ILE A 12 -15.61 -22.72 -8.86
CA ILE A 12 -14.22 -23.13 -8.64
C ILE A 12 -14.35 -24.52 -8.02
N SER A 13 -13.96 -25.56 -8.77
CA SER A 13 -13.96 -26.98 -8.36
C SER A 13 -15.25 -27.48 -7.67
N ASP A 14 -16.19 -28.07 -8.43
CA ASP A 14 -17.37 -28.86 -7.98
C ASP A 14 -18.23 -28.38 -6.79
N LEU A 15 -17.97 -27.18 -6.27
CA LEU A 15 -18.68 -26.51 -5.19
C LEU A 15 -19.15 -25.15 -5.71
N GLU A 16 -20.40 -24.79 -5.38
CA GLU A 16 -20.96 -23.48 -5.70
C GLU A 16 -20.41 -22.42 -4.73
N ASP A 17 -19.19 -21.95 -4.98
CA ASP A 17 -18.64 -20.81 -4.27
C ASP A 17 -19.15 -19.49 -4.90
N ALA A 18 -19.48 -18.51 -4.06
CA ALA A 18 -19.97 -17.21 -4.50
C ALA A 18 -18.93 -16.12 -4.23
N ILE A 19 -18.55 -15.39 -5.27
CA ILE A 19 -17.67 -14.22 -5.19
C ILE A 19 -18.52 -12.97 -5.39
N THR A 20 -18.79 -12.25 -4.31
CA THR A 20 -19.50 -10.97 -4.43
C THR A 20 -18.49 -9.85 -4.63
N ILE A 21 -18.61 -9.14 -5.76
CA ILE A 21 -17.79 -7.97 -6.08
C ILE A 21 -18.64 -6.71 -5.87
N ILE A 22 -18.39 -5.98 -4.80
CA ILE A 22 -19.04 -4.71 -4.54
C ILE A 22 -18.17 -3.61 -5.14
N LEU A 23 -18.52 -3.13 -6.33
CA LEU A 23 -17.87 -1.97 -6.93
C LEU A 23 -18.47 -0.68 -6.36
N THR A 24 -17.68 0.04 -5.59
CA THR A 24 -18.02 1.35 -5.07
C THR A 24 -17.19 2.41 -5.78
N LYS A 25 -17.86 3.41 -6.35
CA LYS A 25 -17.16 4.55 -6.91
C LYS A 25 -16.73 5.47 -5.78
N THR A 26 -15.44 5.42 -5.44
CA THR A 26 -14.81 6.31 -4.48
C THR A 26 -14.43 7.61 -5.18
N LYS A 27 -14.96 8.73 -4.69
CA LYS A 27 -14.58 10.05 -5.21
C LYS A 27 -13.30 10.49 -4.51
N PHE A 28 -12.14 10.17 -5.08
CA PHE A 28 -10.89 10.79 -4.64
C PHE A 28 -10.76 12.17 -5.25
N GLY A 29 -11.29 13.20 -4.60
CA GLY A 29 -11.46 14.48 -5.26
C GLY A 29 -12.74 14.45 -6.11
N LYS A 30 -13.76 15.17 -5.64
CA LYS A 30 -14.77 15.71 -6.56
C LYS A 30 -14.01 16.41 -7.70
N LYS A 31 -14.62 16.50 -8.90
CA LYS A 31 -14.31 17.59 -9.84
C LYS A 31 -14.48 18.93 -9.10
N GLN A 32 -13.48 19.33 -8.34
CA GLN A 32 -13.30 20.62 -7.72
C GLN A 32 -11.97 21.09 -8.29
N LYS A 33 -12.05 22.14 -9.11
CA LYS A 33 -10.90 22.83 -9.66
C LYS A 33 -9.85 23.05 -8.54
N ASN A 34 -8.64 22.55 -8.77
CA ASN A 34 -7.38 23.03 -8.18
C ASN A 34 -7.23 23.01 -6.65
N ILE A 35 -7.66 21.98 -5.94
CA ILE A 35 -7.17 21.76 -4.56
C ILE A 35 -5.74 21.19 -4.68
N PRO A 36 -4.72 21.82 -4.08
CA PRO A 36 -3.37 21.27 -4.11
C PRO A 36 -3.30 19.96 -3.33
N ILE A 37 -2.45 19.03 -3.78
CA ILE A 37 -2.24 17.74 -3.14
C ILE A 37 -0.91 17.79 -2.40
N ASN A 38 -0.88 17.31 -1.16
CA ASN A 38 0.34 17.02 -0.44
C ASN A 38 0.60 15.52 -0.45
N LEU A 39 1.60 15.11 -1.24
CA LEU A 39 2.07 13.73 -1.34
C LEU A 39 3.19 13.51 -0.32
N ILE A 40 2.95 12.61 0.63
CA ILE A 40 3.91 12.24 1.67
C ILE A 40 4.37 10.81 1.42
N PHE A 41 5.66 10.61 1.21
CA PHE A 41 6.27 9.29 1.28
C PHE A 41 6.71 9.02 2.71
N ALA A 42 6.34 7.85 3.24
CA ALA A 42 6.87 7.28 4.47
C ALA A 42 7.68 6.04 4.09
N LEU A 43 8.99 6.21 3.97
CA LEU A 43 9.92 5.16 3.58
C LEU A 43 10.54 4.52 4.82
N ASP A 44 10.30 3.23 4.97
CA ASP A 44 11.02 2.42 5.93
C ASP A 44 12.48 2.25 5.49
N VAL A 45 13.39 2.57 6.40
CA VAL A 45 14.83 2.40 6.21
C VAL A 45 15.41 1.49 7.29
N SER A 46 14.62 0.57 7.83
CA SER A 46 15.07 -0.50 8.72
C SER A 46 16.10 -1.43 8.06
N TYR A 47 16.67 -2.35 8.84
CA TYR A 47 17.76 -3.21 8.37
C TYR A 47 17.23 -4.29 7.44
N SER A 48 16.01 -4.77 7.67
CA SER A 48 15.29 -5.72 6.81
C SER A 48 15.08 -5.16 5.39
N MET A 49 15.02 -3.84 5.25
CA MET A 49 14.95 -3.16 3.97
C MET A 49 16.30 -3.15 3.21
N TYR A 50 17.42 -3.56 3.82
CA TYR A 50 18.75 -3.51 3.21
C TYR A 50 18.81 -4.25 1.86
N GLY A 51 19.56 -3.70 0.92
CA GLY A 51 19.75 -4.28 -0.41
C GLY A 51 18.57 -4.00 -1.34
N VAL A 52 18.03 -5.07 -1.96
CA VAL A 52 17.10 -4.97 -3.09
C VAL A 52 15.78 -4.29 -2.72
N ASN A 53 15.29 -4.48 -1.49
CA ASN A 53 14.03 -3.90 -1.02
C ASN A 53 14.10 -2.36 -0.99
N LEU A 54 15.10 -1.80 -0.31
CA LEU A 54 15.31 -0.35 -0.24
C LEU A 54 15.65 0.24 -1.61
N GLU A 55 16.50 -0.43 -2.42
CA GLU A 55 16.81 0.06 -3.76
C GLU A 55 15.59 0.14 -4.66
N SER A 56 14.67 -0.83 -4.54
CA SER A 56 13.46 -0.84 -5.33
C SER A 56 12.41 0.15 -4.80
N ALA A 57 12.32 0.35 -3.49
CA ALA A 57 11.51 1.41 -2.89
C ALA A 57 11.99 2.80 -3.35
N LYS A 58 13.30 3.06 -3.34
CA LYS A 58 13.92 4.29 -3.87
C LYS A 58 13.63 4.49 -5.36
N ARG A 59 13.73 3.43 -6.16
CA ARG A 59 13.39 3.46 -7.59
C ARG A 59 11.93 3.82 -7.80
N ALA A 60 11.05 3.24 -7.00
CA ALA A 60 9.62 3.50 -7.09
C ALA A 60 9.27 4.96 -6.73
N ILE A 61 9.88 5.50 -5.66
CA ILE A 61 9.78 6.94 -5.34
C ILE A 61 10.30 7.78 -6.51
N SER A 62 11.44 7.43 -7.09
CA SER A 62 12.04 8.12 -8.23
C SER A 62 11.12 8.15 -9.46
N ILE A 63 10.45 7.03 -9.77
CA ILE A 63 9.47 6.94 -10.85
C ILE A 63 8.25 7.81 -10.53
N LEU A 64 7.74 7.77 -9.29
CA LEU A 64 6.59 8.58 -8.92
C LEU A 64 6.92 10.07 -9.01
N LEU A 65 8.12 10.47 -8.54
CA LEU A 65 8.64 11.83 -8.71
C LEU A 65 8.60 12.25 -10.18
N ASP A 66 9.13 11.46 -11.12
CA ASP A 66 9.07 11.79 -12.56
C ASP A 66 7.63 12.02 -13.05
N LYS A 67 6.66 11.27 -12.51
CA LYS A 67 5.24 11.41 -12.89
C LYS A 67 4.56 12.61 -12.25
N VAL A 68 4.90 12.97 -11.01
CA VAL A 68 4.19 14.01 -10.24
C VAL A 68 4.84 15.38 -10.33
N TRP A 69 6.15 15.46 -10.62
CA TRP A 69 6.92 16.70 -10.58
C TRP A 69 6.46 17.78 -11.57
N ILE A 70 5.82 17.36 -12.66
CA ILE A 70 5.31 18.27 -13.71
C ILE A 70 4.04 19.00 -13.22
N PHE A 71 3.40 18.52 -12.16
CA PHE A 71 2.18 19.12 -11.63
C PHE A 71 2.49 20.17 -10.56
N PHE A 72 2.29 21.44 -10.91
CA PHE A 72 2.51 22.58 -10.01
C PHE A 72 1.63 22.58 -8.75
N ASN A 73 0.57 21.77 -8.70
CA ASN A 73 -0.34 21.66 -7.56
C ASN A 73 -0.01 20.49 -6.61
N ILE A 74 1.09 19.76 -6.82
CA ILE A 74 1.51 18.66 -5.93
C ILE A 74 2.77 19.08 -5.16
N SER A 75 2.65 19.17 -3.83
CA SER A 75 3.81 19.24 -2.93
C SER A 75 4.23 17.83 -2.55
N VAL A 76 5.54 17.55 -2.57
CA VAL A 76 6.10 16.24 -2.22
C VAL A 76 6.95 16.37 -0.97
N GLN A 77 6.69 15.50 0.01
CA GLN A 77 7.49 15.35 1.22
C GLN A 77 7.99 13.91 1.31
N LEU A 78 9.24 13.74 1.73
CA LEU A 78 9.84 12.44 1.93
C LEU A 78 10.24 12.30 3.39
N PHE A 79 9.57 11.39 4.09
CA PHE A 79 9.90 11.00 5.45
C PHE A 79 10.54 9.63 5.40
N VAL A 80 11.64 9.49 6.14
CA VAL A 80 12.27 8.19 6.37
C VAL A 80 12.11 7.83 7.84
N TYR A 81 12.00 6.55 8.14
CA TYR A 81 11.92 6.10 9.52
C TYR A 81 12.65 4.79 9.76
N SER A 82 13.28 4.72 10.92
CA SER A 82 13.89 3.52 11.49
C SER A 82 13.56 3.50 12.99
N ASN A 83 14.54 3.67 13.89
CA ASN A 83 14.33 4.01 15.31
C ASN A 83 13.54 5.31 15.50
N ASP A 84 13.87 6.32 14.70
CA ASP A 84 13.27 7.65 14.69
C ASP A 84 12.78 7.99 13.28
N ALA A 85 11.87 8.96 13.18
CA ALA A 85 11.38 9.45 11.90
C ALA A 85 11.88 10.87 11.64
N GLU A 86 12.35 11.12 10.43
CA GLU A 86 12.84 12.42 10.00
C GLU A 86 12.32 12.81 8.61
N GLU A 87 12.23 14.11 8.37
CA GLU A 87 11.90 14.66 7.05
C GLU A 87 13.19 14.93 6.26
N ILE A 88 13.31 14.29 5.10
CA ILE A 88 14.37 14.53 4.14
C ILE A 88 13.94 15.65 3.20
N ALA A 89 14.62 16.79 3.29
CA ALA A 89 14.35 17.94 2.46
C ALA A 89 14.67 17.66 0.98
N LEU A 90 13.64 17.61 0.14
CA LEU A 90 13.81 17.43 -1.31
C LEU A 90 14.13 18.78 -2.00
N PRO A 91 15.24 18.87 -2.75
CA PRO A 91 15.55 20.06 -3.55
C PRO A 91 14.48 20.37 -4.61
N ARG A 92 14.35 21.65 -4.98
CA ARG A 92 13.41 22.11 -6.04
C ARG A 92 13.72 21.59 -7.45
N LYS A 93 14.87 20.93 -7.67
CA LYS A 93 15.25 20.35 -8.96
C LYS A 93 15.06 18.83 -8.89
N LEU A 94 14.21 18.27 -9.76
CA LEU A 94 13.91 16.83 -9.82
C LEU A 94 15.16 15.95 -9.81
N LYS A 95 16.17 16.27 -10.65
CA LYS A 95 17.43 15.50 -10.70
C LYS A 95 18.15 15.45 -9.35
N GLN A 96 18.12 16.54 -8.59
CA GLN A 96 18.74 16.62 -7.26
C GLN A 96 17.88 15.89 -6.22
N ALA A 97 16.55 16.01 -6.28
CA ALA A 97 15.64 15.24 -5.44
C ALA A 97 15.83 13.73 -5.62
N LYS A 98 15.92 13.24 -6.86
CA LYS A 98 16.21 11.82 -7.14
C LYS A 98 17.58 11.39 -6.61
N ARG A 99 18.60 12.26 -6.68
CA ARG A 99 19.91 11.99 -6.10
C ARG A 99 19.82 11.83 -4.58
N VAL A 100 19.12 12.74 -3.90
CA VAL A 100 18.89 12.62 -2.44
C VAL A 100 18.19 11.30 -2.10
N VAL A 101 17.16 10.91 -2.87
CA VAL A 101 16.49 9.61 -2.69
C VAL A 101 17.48 8.44 -2.85
N SER A 102 18.36 8.47 -3.85
CA SER A 102 19.32 7.39 -4.09
C SER A 102 20.36 7.23 -2.96
N GLU A 103 20.67 8.31 -2.24
CA GLU A 103 21.68 8.34 -1.18
C GLU A 103 21.16 7.83 0.18
N ILE A 104 19.85 7.59 0.32
CA ILE A 104 19.24 7.05 1.56
C ILE A 104 19.85 5.67 1.89
N ARG A 105 20.09 5.38 3.17
CA ARG A 105 20.68 4.11 3.60
C ARG A 105 19.82 3.45 4.66
N ALA A 106 19.87 2.11 4.68
CA ALA A 106 19.25 1.33 5.73
C ALA A 106 19.94 1.60 7.09
N GLN A 107 19.18 1.42 8.15
CA GLN A 107 19.50 1.65 9.56
C GLN A 107 18.94 0.47 10.38
N CYS A 108 19.21 0.37 11.68
CA CYS A 108 19.09 -0.92 12.38
C CYS A 108 17.68 -1.38 12.79
N SER A 109 16.63 -0.56 12.74
CA SER A 109 15.35 -0.83 13.45
C SER A 109 14.13 -0.25 12.72
N THR A 110 12.92 -0.66 13.11
CA THR A 110 11.62 -0.14 12.64
C THR A 110 10.80 0.45 13.80
N ASN A 111 10.32 1.70 13.68
CA ASN A 111 9.46 2.35 14.65
C ASN A 111 8.30 3.08 13.95
N PHE A 112 7.16 2.42 13.85
CA PHE A 112 5.97 3.01 13.25
C PHE A 112 5.41 4.20 14.07
N ILE A 113 5.59 4.20 15.40
CA ILE A 113 5.06 5.26 16.27
C ILE A 113 5.71 6.61 15.93
N SER A 114 7.02 6.62 15.65
CA SER A 114 7.77 7.85 15.34
C SER A 114 7.26 8.47 14.03
N ILE A 115 7.06 7.66 12.98
CA ILE A 115 6.57 8.14 11.68
C ILE A 115 5.12 8.65 11.76
N PHE A 116 4.23 7.97 12.49
CA PHE A 116 2.87 8.48 12.71
C PHE A 116 2.87 9.82 13.44
N LYS A 117 3.73 9.98 14.46
CA LYS A 117 3.87 11.25 15.18
C LYS A 117 4.38 12.36 14.26
N LEU A 118 5.37 12.08 13.41
CA LEU A 118 5.91 13.05 12.45
C LEU A 118 4.85 13.47 11.44
N ILE A 119 4.18 12.52 10.77
CA ILE A 119 3.11 12.80 9.81
C ILE A 119 2.00 13.63 10.47
N ASN A 120 1.55 13.21 11.66
CA ASN A 120 0.52 13.93 12.40
C ASN A 120 0.94 15.36 12.73
N LYS A 121 2.19 15.57 13.17
CA LYS A 121 2.74 16.90 13.46
C LYS A 121 2.74 17.77 12.21
N THR A 122 3.24 17.25 11.08
CA THR A 122 3.29 17.97 9.81
C THR A 122 1.88 18.38 9.36
N ILE A 123 0.92 17.45 9.35
CA ILE A 123 -0.47 17.72 8.94
C ILE A 123 -1.14 18.72 9.88
N SER A 124 -0.93 18.59 11.19
CA SER A 124 -1.50 19.54 12.17
C SER A 124 -0.97 20.96 12.00
N GLN A 125 0.22 21.12 11.41
CA GLN A 125 0.86 22.42 11.16
C GLN A 125 0.58 22.97 9.76
N MET A 126 -0.13 22.23 8.89
CA MET A 126 -0.51 22.71 7.56
C MET A 126 -1.46 23.90 7.68
N LYS A 127 -1.06 25.02 7.08
CA LYS A 127 -1.85 26.27 7.07
C LYS A 127 -2.82 26.35 5.89
N ARG A 128 -2.59 25.57 4.83
CA ARG A 128 -3.38 25.58 3.61
C ARG A 128 -4.21 24.31 3.53
N LYS A 129 -5.45 24.43 3.05
CA LYS A 129 -6.28 23.28 2.73
C LYS A 129 -5.69 22.57 1.51
N GLN A 130 -5.24 21.34 1.71
CA GLN A 130 -4.68 20.48 0.68
C GLN A 130 -5.25 19.07 0.86
N ASP A 131 -5.50 18.37 -0.23
CA ASP A 131 -5.77 16.94 -0.18
C ASP A 131 -4.47 16.21 0.17
N ILE A 132 -4.55 15.14 0.96
CA ILE A 132 -3.38 14.45 1.51
C ILE A 132 -3.29 13.05 0.92
N CYS A 133 -2.16 12.69 0.34
CA CYS A 133 -1.90 11.31 -0.10
C CYS A 133 -0.65 10.83 0.62
N ILE A 134 -0.77 9.78 1.43
CA ILE A 134 0.35 9.19 2.17
C ILE A 134 0.66 7.83 1.53
N ILE A 135 1.93 7.57 1.23
CA ILE A 135 2.39 6.28 0.71
C ILE A 135 3.44 5.73 1.67
N PHE A 136 3.09 4.64 2.37
CA PHE A 136 4.01 3.84 3.16
C PHE A 136 4.70 2.81 2.28
N LEU A 137 6.03 2.72 2.38
CA LEU A 137 6.86 1.70 1.74
C LEU A 137 7.64 1.00 2.86
N THR A 138 7.27 -0.23 3.20
CA THR A 138 7.84 -0.97 4.34
C THR A 138 7.79 -2.46 4.09
N ASP A 139 8.71 -3.21 4.67
CA ASP A 139 8.67 -4.67 4.68
C ASP A 139 7.92 -5.23 5.91
N GLY A 140 7.33 -4.35 6.72
CA GLY A 140 6.28 -4.68 7.68
C GLY A 140 6.72 -5.49 8.89
N GLU A 141 8.03 -5.58 9.15
CA GLU A 141 8.55 -6.16 10.39
C GLU A 141 8.58 -5.06 11.47
N ASP A 142 7.47 -4.96 12.22
CA ASP A 142 7.43 -4.06 13.37
C ASP A 142 8.06 -4.74 14.59
N THR A 143 9.21 -4.23 15.03
CA THR A 143 9.84 -4.61 16.31
C THR A 143 9.02 -4.20 17.55
N SER A 144 7.84 -3.59 17.39
CA SER A 144 6.92 -3.23 18.47
C SER A 144 5.94 -4.33 18.89
N ASP A 145 6.25 -5.59 18.57
CA ASP A 145 5.47 -6.79 18.97
C ASP A 145 5.52 -7.09 20.49
N CYS A 146 6.18 -6.24 21.28
CA CYS A 146 6.04 -6.21 22.73
C CYS A 146 4.61 -5.79 23.13
N SER A 147 4.04 -6.44 24.14
CA SER A 147 2.67 -6.21 24.65
C SER A 147 2.33 -4.75 24.99
N GLU A 148 3.32 -3.90 25.27
CA GLU A 148 3.15 -2.47 25.54
C GLU A 148 3.23 -1.58 24.28
N GLY A 149 3.79 -2.06 23.18
CA GLY A 149 4.00 -1.30 21.93
C GLY A 149 2.73 -1.13 21.10
N LYS A 150 1.93 -2.20 20.95
CA LYS A 150 0.68 -2.20 20.17
C LYS A 150 -0.34 -1.13 20.60
N PRO A 151 -0.63 -0.94 21.91
CA PRO A 151 -1.54 0.14 22.33
C PRO A 151 -1.03 1.54 21.96
N LEU A 152 0.29 1.77 22.03
CA LEU A 152 0.90 3.05 21.67
C LEU A 152 0.85 3.30 20.16
N LEU A 153 1.08 2.27 19.36
CA LEU A 153 0.93 2.31 17.90
C LEU A 153 -0.51 2.65 17.50
N HIS A 154 -1.48 1.91 18.04
CA HIS A 154 -2.90 2.17 17.76
C HIS A 154 -3.31 3.59 18.21
N ARG A 155 -2.79 4.08 19.35
CA ARG A 155 -3.01 5.46 19.79
C ARG A 155 -2.41 6.49 18.81
N ALA A 156 -1.23 6.22 18.24
CA ALA A 156 -0.61 7.08 17.24
C ALA A 156 -1.41 7.09 15.93
N MET A 157 -1.85 5.94 15.45
CA MET A 157 -2.72 5.80 14.27
C MET A 157 -4.06 6.52 14.48
N ASN A 158 -4.72 6.31 15.61
CA ASN A 158 -5.97 6.99 15.95
C ASN A 158 -5.81 8.51 16.05
N LYS A 159 -4.67 8.98 16.54
CA LYS A 159 -4.37 10.41 16.55
C LYS A 159 -4.25 10.96 15.12
N LEU A 160 -3.55 10.26 14.24
CA LEU A 160 -3.45 10.64 12.83
C LEU A 160 -4.82 10.61 12.14
N TYR A 161 -5.61 9.55 12.34
CA TYR A 161 -6.99 9.44 11.84
C TYR A 161 -7.80 10.68 12.23
N ASN A 162 -7.85 11.00 13.52
CA ASN A 162 -8.60 12.15 14.02
C ASN A 162 -8.11 13.48 13.43
N THR A 163 -6.80 13.63 13.24
CA THR A 163 -6.22 14.82 12.59
C THR A 163 -6.67 14.92 11.14
N LEU A 164 -6.61 13.84 10.36
CA LEU A 164 -7.06 13.81 8.96
C LEU A 164 -8.55 14.13 8.84
N GLN A 165 -9.39 13.57 9.71
CA GLN A 165 -10.83 13.87 9.73
C GLN A 165 -11.11 15.36 10.02
N LYS A 166 -10.30 15.99 10.88
CA LYS A 166 -10.42 17.42 11.22
C LYS A 166 -9.94 18.37 10.14
N GLN A 167 -9.06 17.93 9.22
CA GLN A 167 -8.56 18.79 8.13
C GLN A 167 -9.69 19.20 7.16
N GLY A 168 -10.75 18.39 7.05
CA GLY A 168 -11.89 18.67 6.18
C GLY A 168 -11.54 18.63 4.68
N THR A 169 -10.40 18.04 4.32
CA THR A 169 -9.95 17.74 2.95
C THR A 169 -9.92 16.22 2.72
N CYS A 170 -9.77 15.79 1.47
CA CYS A 170 -9.68 14.36 1.18
C CYS A 170 -8.31 13.84 1.61
N SER A 171 -8.26 12.66 2.21
CA SER A 171 -7.02 11.95 2.50
C SER A 171 -7.08 10.48 2.13
N GLU A 172 -6.02 9.99 1.49
CA GLU A 172 -5.82 8.57 1.17
C GLU A 172 -4.47 8.11 1.73
N VAL A 173 -4.44 6.89 2.24
CA VAL A 173 -3.22 6.25 2.75
C VAL A 173 -3.02 4.95 2.01
N HIS A 174 -1.90 4.82 1.31
CA HIS A 174 -1.53 3.61 0.60
C HIS A 174 -0.36 2.97 1.35
N SER A 175 -0.41 1.66 1.58
CA SER A 175 0.67 0.90 2.18
C SER A 175 1.16 -0.14 1.20
N ILE A 176 2.47 -0.20 1.00
CA ILE A 176 3.14 -1.17 0.14
C ILE A 176 4.03 -2.00 1.05
N GLY A 177 3.65 -3.27 1.20
CA GLY A 177 4.37 -4.27 1.98
C GLY A 177 5.35 -5.04 1.11
N PHE A 178 6.63 -5.08 1.49
CA PHE A 178 7.65 -5.92 0.86
C PHE A 178 7.85 -7.20 1.67
N THR A 179 8.21 -8.30 1.00
CA THR A 179 8.52 -9.61 1.62
C THR A 179 7.34 -10.36 2.25
N SER A 180 7.43 -11.68 2.36
CA SER A 180 6.35 -12.54 2.89
C SER A 180 6.04 -12.33 4.37
N ASN A 181 6.93 -11.67 5.11
CA ASN A 181 6.85 -11.57 6.58
C ASN A 181 6.21 -10.26 7.06
N HIS A 182 5.72 -9.42 6.15
CA HIS A 182 5.04 -8.18 6.51
C HIS A 182 3.76 -8.45 7.33
N ASP A 183 3.45 -7.60 8.31
CA ASP A 183 2.15 -7.61 8.98
C ASP A 183 1.06 -7.05 8.06
N ALA A 184 0.42 -7.93 7.29
CA ALA A 184 -0.66 -7.60 6.37
C ALA A 184 -1.88 -6.96 7.09
N VAL A 185 -2.13 -7.33 8.34
CA VAL A 185 -3.24 -6.78 9.13
C VAL A 185 -2.94 -5.32 9.46
N LEU A 186 -1.77 -5.05 10.02
CA LEU A 186 -1.32 -3.69 10.33
C LEU A 186 -1.28 -2.83 9.07
N MET A 187 -0.70 -3.32 7.96
CA MET A 187 -0.62 -2.55 6.72
C MET A 187 -2.01 -2.20 6.17
N ASN A 188 -2.96 -3.12 6.28
CA ASN A 188 -4.34 -2.87 5.89
C ASN A 188 -5.06 -1.90 6.85
N GLU A 189 -4.76 -1.92 8.15
CA GLU A 189 -5.26 -0.89 9.09
C GLU A 189 -4.70 0.49 8.76
N ILE A 190 -3.41 0.59 8.43
CA ILE A 190 -2.76 1.83 8.01
C ILE A 190 -3.44 2.43 6.78
N ALA A 191 -3.75 1.58 5.78
CA ALA A 191 -4.43 2.01 4.56
C ALA A 191 -5.86 2.57 4.81
N GLN A 192 -6.44 2.30 5.97
CA GLN A 192 -7.78 2.75 6.36
C GLN A 192 -7.80 4.04 7.20
N ILE A 193 -6.63 4.61 7.54
CA ILE A 193 -6.54 5.82 8.36
C ILE A 193 -7.07 7.07 7.60
N GLY A 194 -7.05 7.05 6.27
CA GLY A 194 -7.54 8.16 5.44
C GLY A 194 -9.05 8.40 5.56
N THR A 195 -9.50 9.60 5.19
CA THR A 195 -10.94 9.91 5.06
C THR A 195 -11.57 9.15 3.90
N ASN A 196 -10.75 8.81 2.90
CA ASN A 196 -11.10 7.97 1.78
C ASN A 196 -10.40 6.62 1.93
N GLN A 197 -10.96 5.62 1.26
CA GLN A 197 -10.40 4.28 1.29
C GLN A 197 -9.09 4.23 0.50
N GLY A 198 -8.00 4.02 1.21
CA GLY A 198 -6.70 3.73 0.64
C GLY A 198 -6.53 2.27 0.21
N THR A 199 -5.29 1.89 -0.10
CA THR A 199 -4.96 0.55 -0.60
C THR A 199 -3.76 -0.03 0.11
N PHE A 200 -3.89 -1.26 0.58
CA PHE A 200 -2.74 -2.09 0.89
C PHE A 200 -2.34 -2.90 -0.36
N SER A 201 -1.05 -2.97 -0.67
CA SER A 201 -0.51 -3.75 -1.78
C SER A 201 0.70 -4.56 -1.31
N TYR A 202 0.57 -5.88 -1.39
CA TYR A 202 1.68 -6.79 -1.15
C TYR A 202 2.52 -6.95 -2.42
N VAL A 203 3.83 -6.72 -2.29
CA VAL A 203 4.79 -6.85 -3.39
C VAL A 203 5.85 -7.91 -3.03
N PRO A 204 5.64 -9.19 -3.43
CA PRO A 204 6.56 -10.28 -3.09
C PRO A 204 7.91 -10.14 -3.81
N ASN A 205 7.91 -9.58 -5.01
CA ASN A 205 9.11 -9.30 -5.78
C ASN A 205 9.18 -7.81 -6.04
N SER A 206 10.30 -7.23 -5.62
CA SER A 206 10.68 -5.83 -5.77
C SER A 206 10.52 -5.24 -7.18
N GLU A 207 10.54 -6.07 -8.23
CA GLU A 207 10.29 -5.67 -9.62
C GLU A 207 8.85 -5.21 -9.87
N LYS A 208 7.87 -5.69 -9.09
CA LYS A 208 6.46 -5.30 -9.21
C LYS A 208 6.12 -4.00 -8.48
N ILE A 209 7.08 -3.37 -7.80
CA ILE A 209 6.82 -2.11 -7.07
C ILE A 209 6.48 -0.99 -8.05
N GLU A 210 7.13 -0.98 -9.22
CA GLU A 210 6.92 0.05 -10.24
C GLU A 210 5.47 0.07 -10.72
N SER A 211 4.88 -1.09 -11.01
CA SER A 211 3.49 -1.17 -11.49
C SER A 211 2.49 -0.73 -10.42
N THR A 212 2.72 -1.10 -9.16
CA THR A 212 1.91 -0.65 -8.01
C THR A 212 1.95 0.87 -7.85
N ILE A 213 3.14 1.46 -7.88
CA ILE A 213 3.31 2.92 -7.79
C ILE A 213 2.71 3.64 -9.00
N LEU A 214 2.82 3.06 -10.20
CA LEU A 214 2.18 3.63 -11.38
C LEU A 214 0.65 3.65 -11.24
N ASN A 215 0.04 2.60 -10.69
CA ASN A 215 -1.38 2.57 -10.39
C ASN A 215 -1.77 3.71 -9.43
N ILE A 216 -1.03 3.88 -8.34
CA ILE A 216 -1.25 4.99 -7.39
C ILE A 216 -1.09 6.34 -8.09
N SER A 217 -0.10 6.50 -8.97
CA SER A 217 0.09 7.73 -9.75
C SER A 217 -1.12 8.07 -10.63
N THR A 218 -1.78 7.05 -11.20
CA THR A 218 -3.00 7.26 -11.98
C THR A 218 -4.19 7.64 -11.10
N MET A 219 -4.27 7.11 -9.88
CA MET A 219 -5.30 7.48 -8.91
C MET A 219 -5.16 8.94 -8.48
N ILE A 220 -3.92 9.38 -8.18
CA ILE A 220 -3.60 10.78 -7.86
C ILE A 220 -3.98 11.72 -9.01
N LYS A 221 -3.71 11.32 -10.27
CA LYS A 221 -4.01 12.14 -11.45
C LYS A 221 -5.51 12.25 -11.76
N ASN A 222 -6.21 11.12 -11.71
CA ASN A 222 -7.57 11.03 -12.26
C ASN A 222 -8.65 11.38 -11.24
N GLY A 223 -8.29 11.52 -9.96
CA GLY A 223 -9.21 11.94 -8.92
C GLY A 223 -10.48 11.08 -8.81
N SER A 224 -10.39 9.80 -9.19
CA SER A 224 -11.52 8.88 -9.17
C SER A 224 -10.96 7.47 -9.29
N SER A 225 -11.01 6.74 -8.19
CA SER A 225 -10.80 5.30 -8.19
C SER A 225 -12.16 4.58 -8.26
N ILE A 226 -12.19 3.44 -8.94
CA ILE A 226 -13.29 2.48 -8.78
C ILE A 226 -12.75 1.45 -7.81
N LEU A 227 -13.30 1.43 -6.61
CA LEU A 227 -12.94 0.48 -5.59
C LEU A 227 -13.83 -0.76 -5.72
N GLY A 228 -13.26 -1.95 -5.72
CA GLY A 228 -13.98 -3.20 -5.55
C GLY A 228 -13.72 -3.80 -4.18
N LYS A 229 -14.76 -4.05 -3.37
CA LYS A 229 -14.66 -4.94 -2.21
C LYS A 229 -15.05 -6.35 -2.65
N PHE A 230 -14.15 -7.30 -2.44
CA PHE A 230 -14.38 -8.70 -2.75
C PHE A 230 -14.72 -9.43 -1.46
N LYS A 231 -15.89 -10.05 -1.40
CA LYS A 231 -16.23 -11.00 -0.34
C LYS A 231 -16.28 -12.37 -0.98
N VAL A 232 -15.30 -13.21 -0.66
CA VAL A 232 -15.31 -14.62 -1.02
C VAL A 232 -15.92 -15.38 0.15
N ASN A 233 -17.03 -16.06 -0.11
CA ASN A 233 -17.63 -16.95 0.86
C ASN A 233 -17.22 -18.38 0.48
N SER A 234 -16.03 -18.79 0.91
CA SER A 234 -15.54 -20.15 0.67
C SER A 234 -15.55 -20.95 1.97
N LYS A 235 -15.87 -22.25 1.86
CA LYS A 235 -15.68 -23.23 2.93
C LYS A 235 -14.23 -23.74 3.01
N PHE A 236 -13.36 -23.34 2.07
CA PHE A 236 -11.96 -23.73 2.06
C PHE A 236 -11.11 -22.82 2.96
N ASN A 237 -10.31 -23.47 3.81
CA ASN A 237 -9.35 -22.86 4.72
C ASN A 237 -8.02 -22.55 4.01
N GLN A 238 -8.05 -22.14 2.73
CA GLN A 238 -6.87 -21.83 1.94
C GLN A 238 -6.87 -20.37 1.48
N ASN A 239 -5.70 -19.74 1.57
CA ASN A 239 -5.49 -18.33 1.25
C ASN A 239 -5.61 -18.09 -0.27
N ILE A 240 -6.53 -17.22 -0.66
CA ILE A 240 -6.61 -16.74 -2.05
C ILE A 240 -5.50 -15.70 -2.23
N ASN A 241 -4.45 -16.08 -2.93
CA ASN A 241 -3.24 -15.26 -2.98
C ASN A 241 -3.33 -14.10 -3.99
N PHE A 242 -4.07 -14.20 -5.11
CA PHE A 242 -4.16 -13.11 -6.11
C PHE A 242 -5.45 -13.14 -6.96
N ILE A 243 -5.94 -11.96 -7.38
CA ILE A 243 -6.98 -11.79 -8.42
C ILE A 243 -6.51 -10.73 -9.41
N GLN A 244 -6.40 -11.08 -10.70
CA GLN A 244 -6.09 -10.14 -11.79
C GLN A 244 -7.38 -9.75 -12.55
N ILE A 245 -7.58 -8.45 -12.78
CA ILE A 245 -8.72 -7.93 -13.54
C ILE A 245 -8.20 -7.27 -14.80
N ASP A 246 -8.30 -7.97 -15.93
CA ASP A 246 -7.99 -7.40 -17.24
C ASP A 246 -9.22 -6.76 -17.87
N LYS A 247 -9.06 -5.54 -18.40
CA LYS A 247 -10.15 -4.76 -19.01
C LYS A 247 -10.78 -5.42 -20.24
N GLU A 248 -10.12 -6.42 -20.83
CA GLU A 248 -10.54 -7.04 -22.08
C GLU A 248 -10.75 -8.55 -21.99
N LYS A 249 -10.54 -9.17 -20.83
CA LYS A 249 -10.75 -10.61 -20.66
C LYS A 249 -11.49 -10.88 -19.34
N LYS A 250 -12.44 -11.82 -19.40
CA LYS A 250 -13.21 -12.32 -18.25
C LYS A 250 -12.29 -12.54 -17.05
N LEU A 251 -12.80 -12.27 -15.85
CA LEU A 251 -12.16 -12.57 -14.58
C LEU A 251 -11.66 -14.03 -14.60
N GLN A 252 -10.35 -14.24 -14.60
CA GLN A 252 -9.72 -15.55 -14.48
C GLN A 252 -9.13 -15.66 -13.08
N ILE A 253 -9.54 -16.70 -12.35
CA ILE A 253 -8.99 -17.05 -11.04
C ILE A 253 -8.10 -18.25 -11.30
N GLU A 254 -6.79 -18.07 -11.19
CA GLU A 254 -5.80 -19.14 -11.34
C GLU A 254 -5.38 -19.62 -9.93
N ASN A 255 -5.57 -20.91 -9.68
CA ASN A 255 -5.02 -21.58 -8.51
C ASN A 255 -3.56 -21.92 -8.82
N LEU A 256 -2.60 -21.30 -8.11
CA LEU A 256 -1.21 -21.76 -8.11
C LEU A 256 -1.04 -22.84 -7.04
N CYS A 257 -1.39 -24.08 -7.38
CA CYS A 257 -1.00 -25.27 -6.62
C CYS A 257 -0.74 -26.44 -7.58
N GLU A 258 0.33 -26.36 -8.35
CA GLU A 258 0.95 -27.55 -8.95
C GLU A 258 2.45 -27.45 -8.71
N GLU A 259 2.93 -28.14 -7.67
CA GLU A 259 4.28 -28.70 -7.53
C GLU A 259 4.43 -29.28 -6.11
N GLU A 260 3.69 -30.36 -5.81
CA GLU A 260 4.01 -31.27 -4.67
C GLU A 260 3.18 -32.57 -4.74
N LYS A 261 3.01 -33.13 -5.95
CA LYS A 261 2.35 -34.45 -6.12
C LYS A 261 3.14 -35.47 -6.94
N GLU A 262 4.33 -35.15 -7.44
CA GLU A 262 5.11 -36.11 -8.22
C GLU A 262 6.00 -37.05 -7.39
N GLU A 263 6.22 -36.79 -6.09
CA GLU A 263 7.03 -37.71 -5.26
C GLU A 263 6.21 -38.88 -4.65
N GLU A 264 4.91 -38.73 -4.39
CA GLU A 264 4.09 -39.84 -3.85
C GLU A 264 3.68 -40.90 -4.89
N GLU A 265 3.75 -40.60 -6.19
CA GLU A 265 3.39 -41.55 -7.26
C GLU A 265 4.58 -42.42 -7.72
N GLN A 266 5.82 -42.00 -7.44
CA GLN A 266 7.01 -42.82 -7.70
C GLN A 266 7.25 -43.88 -6.62
N GLU A 267 6.85 -43.63 -5.37
CA GLU A 267 7.04 -44.60 -4.28
C GLU A 267 5.98 -45.74 -4.32
N LYS A 268 4.77 -45.46 -4.83
CA LYS A 268 3.73 -46.48 -5.04
C LYS A 268 3.97 -47.42 -6.23
N LYS A 269 4.87 -47.06 -7.16
CA LYS A 269 5.28 -47.93 -8.28
C LYS A 269 6.47 -48.86 -7.96
N LYS A 270 7.19 -48.66 -6.85
CA LYS A 270 8.27 -49.57 -6.41
C LYS A 270 7.83 -50.75 -5.53
N ILE A 271 6.56 -50.79 -5.09
CA ILE A 271 6.03 -51.87 -4.22
C ILE A 271 5.19 -52.89 -5.01
N LYS A 272 5.06 -52.73 -6.33
CA LYS A 272 4.46 -53.73 -7.23
C LYS A 272 5.41 -54.10 -8.37
N LEU A 273 6.48 -54.82 -8.03
CA LEU A 273 7.21 -55.75 -8.89
C LEU A 273 8.05 -56.68 -8.02
#